data_AF-A0A9W9ZWC5-F1
#
_entry.id   AF-A0A9W9ZWC5-F1
#
_cell.length_a   1.000
_cell.length_b   1.000
_cell.length_c   1.000
_cell.angle_alpha   90.00
_cell.angle_beta   90.00
_cell.angle_gamma   90.00
#
_symmetry.space_group_name_H-M   'P 1'
#
loop_
_entity.id
_entity.type
_entity.pdbx_description
1 polymer ?
#
loop_
_entity_poly.entity_id
_entity_poly.type
_entity_poly.pdbx_seq_one_letter_code
_entity_poly.pdbx_strand_id
1 'polypeptide(L)'
;MDDILFLKLNERQDEEKDTILTNDVRENIKRWNKADVLLFEYFNKSFWDKIENEGENFYKELATFRARKSEIKRACVTNETHLQTVYAAKRVKGYSIRSDLPKGLKTLCNKFTISENAYLAYLRGKHNERLEKDVDEDKESWDLSKDLVYEPVQPV
;
A
#
# COMPACT_ATOMS: atom_id res chain seq x y z
N MET A 1 16.67 -0.85 2.44
CA MET A 1 16.34 -0.88 0.99
C MET A 1 15.16 -1.80 0.71
N ASP A 2 15.09 -3.01 1.26
CA ASP A 2 13.99 -3.96 1.00
C ASP A 2 12.64 -3.56 1.63
N ASP A 3 12.68 -2.64 2.59
CA ASP A 3 11.56 -2.06 3.35
C ASP A 3 10.72 -1.04 2.57
N ILE A 4 11.30 -0.39 1.57
CA ILE A 4 10.66 0.67 0.77
C ILE A 4 10.37 0.27 -0.68
N LEU A 5 10.60 -1.01 -1.03
CA LEU A 5 10.35 -1.50 -2.38
C LEU A 5 8.85 -1.53 -2.69
N PHE A 6 8.51 -1.39 -3.96
CA PHE A 6 7.14 -1.49 -4.43
C PHE A 6 7.05 -1.87 -5.91
N LEU A 7 5.93 -2.49 -6.28
CA LEU A 7 5.51 -2.61 -7.67
C LEU A 7 4.46 -1.54 -7.97
N LYS A 8 4.52 -0.95 -9.16
CA LYS A 8 3.59 0.13 -9.55
C LYS A 8 2.24 -0.49 -9.90
N LEU A 9 1.29 -0.43 -8.97
CA LEU A 9 -0.10 -0.88 -9.13
C LEU A 9 -0.99 0.28 -9.57
N ASN A 10 -2.23 -0.02 -9.99
CA ASN A 10 -3.24 0.96 -10.41
C ASN A 10 -2.77 1.91 -11.51
N GLU A 11 -1.81 1.47 -12.33
CA GLU A 11 -1.32 2.26 -13.43
C GLU A 11 -2.36 2.31 -14.55
N ARG A 12 -2.73 3.52 -14.97
CA ARG A 12 -3.59 3.76 -16.13
C ARG A 12 -3.03 3.07 -17.38
N GLN A 13 -3.93 2.66 -18.26
CA GLN A 13 -3.57 2.13 -19.58
C GLN A 13 -2.85 3.22 -20.38
N ASP A 14 -2.00 2.82 -21.33
CA ASP A 14 -1.16 3.80 -22.03
C ASP A 14 -2.02 4.70 -22.93
N GLU A 15 -3.07 4.15 -23.51
CA GLU A 15 -4.07 4.87 -24.32
C GLU A 15 -4.74 6.01 -23.53
N GLU A 16 -4.94 5.82 -22.23
CA GLU A 16 -5.51 6.86 -21.35
C GLU A 16 -4.49 7.94 -20.95
N LYS A 17 -3.19 7.65 -21.06
CA LYS A 17 -2.10 8.60 -20.77
C LYS A 17 -1.71 9.39 -22.01
N ASP A 18 -1.78 8.75 -23.17
CA ASP A 18 -1.38 9.30 -24.46
C ASP A 18 -2.44 10.22 -25.06
N THR A 19 -3.50 10.52 -24.32
CA THR A 19 -4.50 11.52 -24.69
C THR A 19 -3.84 12.89 -24.82
N ILE A 20 -3.73 13.37 -26.06
CA ILE A 20 -3.16 14.69 -26.38
C ILE A 20 -4.21 15.76 -26.05
N LEU A 21 -3.92 16.58 -25.04
CA LEU A 21 -4.71 17.76 -24.71
C LEU A 21 -4.16 18.98 -25.45
N THR A 22 -5.05 19.74 -26.09
CA THR A 22 -4.68 21.05 -26.64
C THR A 22 -4.29 22.01 -25.52
N ASN A 23 -3.53 23.05 -25.84
CA ASN A 23 -3.10 24.05 -24.86
C ASN A 23 -4.30 24.72 -24.18
N ASP A 24 -5.35 25.05 -24.94
CA ASP A 24 -6.55 25.68 -24.40
C ASP A 24 -7.28 24.78 -23.39
N VAL A 25 -7.41 23.49 -23.69
CA VAL A 25 -8.02 22.52 -22.77
C VAL A 25 -7.19 22.37 -21.51
N ARG A 26 -5.86 22.32 -21.64
CA ARG A 26 -4.94 22.25 -20.48
C ARG A 26 -5.07 23.46 -19.56
N GLU A 27 -5.11 24.66 -20.13
CA GLU A 27 -5.25 25.90 -19.36
C GLU A 27 -6.65 26.04 -18.74
N ASN A 28 -7.70 25.57 -19.41
CA ASN A 28 -9.04 25.46 -18.82
C ASN A 28 -9.05 24.53 -17.60
N ILE A 29 -8.46 23.33 -17.72
CA ILE A 29 -8.36 22.37 -16.60
C ILE A 29 -7.62 23.00 -15.41
N LYS A 30 -6.49 23.69 -15.66
CA LYS A 30 -5.76 24.40 -14.59
C LYS A 30 -6.59 25.49 -13.94
N ARG A 31 -7.34 26.27 -14.73
CA ARG A 31 -8.21 27.33 -14.20
C ARG A 31 -9.35 26.77 -13.34
N TRP A 32 -9.97 25.68 -13.78
CA TRP A 32 -11.04 25.03 -13.03
C TRP A 32 -10.53 24.36 -11.74
N ASN A 33 -9.30 23.81 -11.77
CA ASN A 33 -8.67 23.14 -10.62
C ASN A 33 -7.59 24.02 -9.97
N LYS A 34 -7.82 25.35 -9.89
CA LYS A 34 -6.79 26.31 -9.46
C LYS A 34 -6.22 25.99 -8.08
N ALA A 35 -7.05 25.52 -7.14
CA ALA A 35 -6.59 25.13 -5.81
C ALA A 35 -5.59 23.95 -5.87
N ASP A 36 -5.90 22.92 -6.65
CA ASP A 36 -5.03 21.76 -6.81
C ASP A 36 -3.74 22.10 -7.56
N VAL A 37 -3.80 23.01 -8.54
CA VAL A 37 -2.60 23.52 -9.23
C VAL A 37 -1.66 24.20 -8.25
N LEU A 38 -2.16 25.10 -7.40
CA LEU A 38 -1.34 25.77 -6.40
C LEU A 38 -0.74 24.78 -5.40
N LEU A 39 -1.53 23.79 -4.97
CA LEU A 39 -1.06 22.74 -4.05
C LEU A 39 0.05 21.90 -4.69
N PHE A 40 -0.14 21.49 -5.94
CA PHE A 40 0.85 20.74 -6.70
C PHE A 40 2.14 21.54 -6.89
N GLU A 41 2.05 22.81 -7.28
CA GLU A 41 3.23 23.67 -7.48
C GLU A 41 4.04 23.84 -6.19
N TYR A 42 3.36 24.08 -5.07
CA TYR A 42 4.01 24.19 -3.75
C TYR A 42 4.76 22.92 -3.37
N PHE A 43 4.11 21.75 -3.48
CA PHE A 43 4.75 20.49 -3.10
C PHE A 43 5.79 20.01 -4.10
N ASN A 44 5.60 20.27 -5.40
CA ASN A 44 6.61 19.96 -6.42
C ASN A 44 7.89 20.75 -6.14
N LYS A 45 7.77 22.06 -5.85
CA LYS A 45 8.93 22.87 -5.42
C LYS A 45 9.55 22.32 -4.13
N SER A 46 8.75 22.14 -3.08
CA SER A 46 9.22 21.64 -1.79
C SER A 46 9.89 20.27 -1.87
N PHE A 47 9.47 19.41 -2.81
CA PHE A 47 10.07 18.11 -3.06
C PHE A 47 11.49 18.25 -3.65
N TRP A 48 11.67 19.11 -4.65
CA TRP A 48 12.99 19.33 -5.24
C TRP A 48 13.94 20.03 -4.26
N ASP A 49 13.45 21.00 -3.49
CA ASP A 49 14.24 21.64 -2.44
C ASP A 49 14.73 20.60 -1.40
N LYS A 50 13.89 19.62 -1.04
CA LYS A 50 14.31 18.51 -0.15
C LYS A 50 15.35 17.61 -0.80
N ILE A 51 15.18 17.22 -2.06
CA ILE A 51 16.18 16.40 -2.78
C ILE A 51 17.53 17.11 -2.85
N GLU A 52 17.54 18.42 -3.13
CA GLU A 52 18.77 19.20 -3.19
C GLU A 52 19.48 19.24 -1.83
N ASN A 53 18.71 19.39 -0.74
CA ASN A 53 19.24 19.40 0.63
C ASN A 53 19.82 18.04 1.09
N GLU A 54 19.31 16.91 0.57
CA GLU A 54 19.91 15.58 0.82
C GLU A 54 21.29 15.42 0.15
N GLY A 55 21.60 16.25 -0.86
CA GLY A 55 22.88 16.30 -1.55
C GLY A 55 23.12 15.17 -2.55
N GLU A 56 24.35 15.11 -3.09
CA GLU A 56 24.69 14.20 -4.20
C GLU A 56 24.54 12.71 -3.87
N ASN A 57 24.64 12.33 -2.58
CA ASN A 57 24.51 10.94 -2.16
C ASN A 57 23.11 10.38 -2.41
N PHE A 58 22.08 11.23 -2.41
CA PHE A 58 20.70 10.86 -2.75
C PHE A 58 20.63 10.11 -4.09
N TYR A 59 21.37 10.55 -5.10
CA TYR A 59 21.33 9.93 -6.43
C TYR A 59 22.01 8.56 -6.47
N LYS A 60 23.03 8.33 -5.63
CA LYS A 60 23.65 7.00 -5.46
C LYS A 60 22.68 6.03 -4.80
N GLU A 61 21.99 6.47 -3.75
CA GLU A 61 20.95 5.67 -3.10
C GLU A 61 19.77 5.40 -4.01
N LEU A 62 19.33 6.40 -4.79
CA LEU A 62 18.28 6.26 -5.78
C LEU A 62 18.65 5.25 -6.86
N ALA A 63 19.92 5.21 -7.31
CA ALA A 63 20.41 4.22 -8.27
C ALA A 63 20.35 2.81 -7.66
N THR A 64 20.83 2.63 -6.43
CA THR A 64 20.75 1.35 -5.70
C THR A 64 19.29 0.90 -5.52
N PHE A 65 18.40 1.82 -5.13
CA PHE A 65 16.98 1.56 -4.98
C PHE A 65 16.35 1.11 -6.30
N ARG A 66 16.63 1.80 -7.40
CA ARG A 66 16.11 1.44 -8.74
C ARG A 66 16.61 0.08 -9.20
N ALA A 67 17.88 -0.24 -8.96
CA ALA A 67 18.45 -1.55 -9.27
C ALA A 67 17.73 -2.65 -8.49
N ARG A 68 17.59 -2.48 -7.17
CA ARG A 68 16.91 -3.46 -6.30
C ARG A 68 15.43 -3.62 -6.65
N LYS A 69 14.73 -2.52 -6.94
CA LYS A 69 13.33 -2.55 -7.42
C LYS A 69 13.19 -3.31 -8.73
N SER A 70 14.12 -3.12 -9.67
CA SER A 70 14.12 -3.86 -10.94
C SER A 70 14.38 -5.36 -10.75
N GLU A 71 15.27 -5.71 -9.83
CA GLU A 71 15.56 -7.11 -9.48
C GLU A 71 14.31 -7.81 -8.92
N ILE A 72 13.64 -7.20 -7.93
CA ILE A 72 12.40 -7.75 -7.36
C ILE A 72 11.29 -7.85 -8.41
N LYS A 73 11.15 -6.85 -9.29
CA LYS A 73 10.17 -6.93 -10.39
C LYS A 73 10.44 -8.17 -11.26
N ARG A 74 11.68 -8.38 -11.72
CA ARG A 74 12.04 -9.53 -12.56
C ARG A 74 11.94 -10.87 -11.82
N ALA A 75 12.21 -10.88 -10.52
CA ALA A 75 12.08 -12.07 -9.69
C ALA A 75 10.62 -12.46 -9.48
N CYS A 76 9.72 -11.48 -9.29
CA CYS A 76 8.35 -11.73 -8.90
C CYS A 76 7.36 -11.88 -10.06
N VAL A 77 7.46 -11.03 -11.09
CA VAL A 77 6.40 -10.89 -12.07
C VAL A 77 6.89 -11.15 -13.48
N THR A 78 6.00 -11.64 -14.34
CA THR A 78 6.28 -11.77 -15.77
C THR A 78 6.28 -10.38 -16.43
N ASN A 79 6.87 -10.28 -17.62
CA ASN A 79 6.80 -9.03 -18.40
C ASN A 79 5.42 -8.80 -19.03
N GLU A 80 4.50 -9.75 -18.88
CA GLU A 80 3.15 -9.65 -19.40
C GLU A 80 2.31 -8.75 -18.50
N THR A 81 1.94 -7.59 -19.03
CA THR A 81 0.91 -6.75 -18.40
C THR A 81 -0.46 -7.32 -18.75
N HIS A 82 -1.23 -7.72 -17.74
CA HIS A 82 -2.65 -8.03 -17.93
C HIS A 82 -3.51 -6.86 -17.44
N LEU A 83 -4.77 -6.83 -17.87
CA LEU A 83 -5.73 -5.84 -17.39
C LEU A 83 -6.41 -6.34 -16.11
N GLN A 84 -6.23 -5.59 -15.02
CA GLN A 84 -6.88 -5.85 -13.75
C GLN A 84 -8.09 -4.93 -13.60
N THR A 85 -9.25 -5.49 -13.28
CA THR A 85 -10.44 -4.70 -12.95
C THR A 85 -10.33 -4.21 -11.51
N VAL A 86 -10.39 -2.89 -11.30
CA VAL A 86 -10.30 -2.27 -9.95
C VAL A 86 -11.68 -2.01 -9.37
N TYR A 87 -12.58 -1.46 -10.19
CA TYR A 87 -14.00 -1.24 -9.89
C TYR A 87 -14.80 -1.36 -11.19
N ALA A 88 -16.13 -1.32 -11.10
CA ALA A 88 -17.02 -1.46 -12.25
C ALA A 88 -16.56 -0.58 -13.43
N ALA A 89 -16.35 -1.20 -14.59
CA ALA A 89 -15.87 -0.58 -15.84
C ALA A 89 -14.43 -0.01 -15.85
N LYS A 90 -13.66 -0.02 -14.75
CA LYS A 90 -12.26 0.45 -14.76
C LYS A 90 -11.25 -0.68 -14.77
N ARG A 91 -10.45 -0.71 -15.83
CA ARG A 91 -9.30 -1.59 -16.00
C ARG A 91 -7.99 -0.83 -15.93
N VAL A 92 -7.02 -1.39 -15.21
CA VAL A 92 -5.66 -0.85 -15.03
C VAL A 92 -4.63 -1.92 -15.38
N LYS A 93 -3.37 -1.53 -15.52
CA LYS A 93 -2.27 -2.48 -15.66
C LYS A 93 -2.07 -3.26 -14.36
N GLY A 94 -2.09 -4.59 -14.46
CA GLY A 94 -1.81 -5.54 -13.40
C GLY A 94 -0.56 -6.37 -13.67
N TYR A 95 -0.11 -7.12 -12.66
CA TYR A 95 1.04 -8.02 -12.75
C TYR A 95 0.67 -9.47 -12.54
N SER A 96 1.18 -10.34 -13.41
CA SER A 96 1.10 -11.79 -13.22
C SER A 96 2.35 -12.27 -12.49
N ILE A 97 2.17 -12.97 -11.37
CA ILE A 97 3.28 -13.57 -10.61
C ILE A 97 3.83 -14.78 -11.38
N ARG A 98 5.15 -14.95 -11.37
CA ARG A 98 5.79 -16.15 -11.93
C ARG A 98 5.34 -17.43 -11.21
N SER A 99 5.15 -18.50 -11.97
CA SER A 99 4.66 -19.79 -11.46
C SER A 99 5.74 -20.60 -10.73
N ASP A 100 7.01 -20.42 -11.09
CA ASP A 100 8.18 -21.21 -10.67
C ASP A 100 8.94 -20.57 -9.50
N LEU A 101 8.24 -20.14 -8.45
CA LEU A 101 8.86 -19.45 -7.31
C LEU A 101 8.97 -20.34 -6.06
N PRO A 102 10.14 -20.34 -5.37
CA PRO A 102 10.26 -20.92 -4.03
C PRO A 102 9.22 -20.34 -3.07
N LYS A 103 8.75 -21.14 -2.09
CA LYS A 103 7.65 -20.75 -1.19
C LYS A 103 7.83 -19.38 -0.55
N GLY A 104 9.03 -19.09 -0.01
CA GLY A 104 9.32 -17.80 0.63
C GLY A 104 9.24 -16.62 -0.33
N LEU A 105 9.83 -16.77 -1.53
CA LEU A 105 9.79 -15.74 -2.58
C LEU A 105 8.35 -15.54 -3.09
N LYS A 106 7.58 -16.62 -3.27
CA LYS A 106 6.17 -16.55 -3.66
C LYS A 106 5.35 -15.75 -2.66
N THR A 107 5.53 -15.99 -1.36
CA THR A 107 4.86 -15.22 -0.31
C THR A 107 5.23 -13.73 -0.36
N LEU A 108 6.51 -13.42 -0.58
CA LEU A 108 6.98 -12.04 -0.74
C LEU A 108 6.33 -11.38 -1.97
N CYS A 109 6.36 -12.04 -3.12
CA CYS A 109 5.79 -11.52 -4.37
C CYS A 109 4.29 -11.29 -4.28
N ASN A 110 3.54 -12.20 -3.63
CA ASN A 110 2.11 -12.01 -3.37
C ASN A 110 1.82 -10.73 -2.58
N LYS A 111 2.69 -10.37 -1.62
CA LYS A 111 2.54 -9.11 -0.85
C LYS A 111 2.81 -7.87 -1.71
N PHE A 112 3.64 -7.97 -2.74
CA PHE A 112 3.90 -6.85 -3.67
C PHE A 112 2.79 -6.63 -4.70
N THR A 113 1.98 -7.65 -4.99
CA THR A 113 0.96 -7.60 -6.05
C THR A 113 -0.47 -7.57 -5.53
N ILE A 114 -0.68 -7.70 -4.22
CA ILE A 114 -2.01 -7.61 -3.62
C ILE A 114 -2.60 -6.23 -3.90
N SER A 115 -3.86 -6.17 -4.35
CA SER A 115 -4.54 -4.90 -4.56
C SER A 115 -4.83 -4.22 -3.23
N GLU A 116 -4.96 -2.89 -3.23
CA GLU A 116 -5.27 -2.12 -2.03
C GLU A 116 -6.51 -2.65 -1.30
N ASN A 117 -7.60 -2.90 -2.03
CA ASN A 117 -8.83 -3.46 -1.47
C ASN A 117 -8.61 -4.85 -0.84
N ALA A 118 -7.85 -5.72 -1.50
CA ALA A 118 -7.55 -7.04 -0.97
C ALA A 118 -6.62 -6.97 0.26
N TYR A 119 -5.67 -6.03 0.28
CA TYR A 119 -4.78 -5.83 1.41
C TYR A 119 -5.53 -5.25 2.62
N LEU A 120 -6.42 -4.28 2.40
CA LEU A 120 -7.29 -3.76 3.45
C LEU A 120 -8.21 -4.85 4.02
N ALA A 121 -8.78 -5.71 3.17
CA ALA A 121 -9.57 -6.85 3.63
C ALA A 121 -8.72 -7.82 4.49
N TYR A 122 -7.49 -8.11 4.06
CA TYR A 122 -6.54 -8.91 4.84
C TYR A 122 -6.23 -8.28 6.21
N LEU A 123 -5.94 -6.98 6.27
CA LEU A 123 -5.65 -6.27 7.52
C LEU A 123 -6.86 -6.24 8.45
N ARG A 124 -8.06 -6.05 7.91
CA ARG A 124 -9.31 -6.09 8.69
C ARG A 124 -9.57 -7.47 9.28
N GLY A 125 -9.37 -8.54 8.51
CA GLY A 125 -9.47 -9.91 9.02
C GLY A 125 -8.50 -10.16 10.17
N LYS A 126 -7.23 -9.78 9.99
CA LYS A 126 -6.20 -9.86 11.04
C LYS A 126 -6.54 -9.06 12.30
N HIS A 127 -7.11 -7.87 12.13
CA HIS A 127 -7.52 -7.04 13.25
C HIS A 127 -8.66 -7.71 14.03
N ASN A 128 -9.66 -8.24 13.34
CA ASN A 128 -10.77 -8.96 13.96
C ASN A 128 -10.30 -10.21 14.72
N GLU A 129 -9.41 -11.01 14.13
CA GLU A 129 -8.81 -12.18 14.81
C GLU A 129 -8.08 -11.80 16.10
N ARG A 130 -7.44 -10.62 16.13
CA ARG A 130 -6.79 -10.11 17.34
C ARG A 130 -7.81 -9.66 18.37
N LEU A 131 -8.83 -8.92 17.95
CA LEU A 131 -9.91 -8.50 18.84
C LEU A 131 -10.64 -9.69 19.47
N GLU A 132 -10.87 -10.78 18.73
CA GLU A 132 -11.47 -12.00 19.27
C GLU A 132 -10.60 -12.60 20.38
N LYS A 133 -9.28 -12.65 20.19
CA LYS A 133 -8.34 -13.12 21.22
C LYS A 133 -8.30 -12.21 22.44
N ASP A 134 -8.24 -10.90 22.24
CA ASP A 134 -8.23 -9.93 23.33
C ASP A 134 -9.53 -10.06 24.16
N VAL A 135 -10.67 -10.29 23.51
CA VAL A 135 -11.97 -10.54 24.17
C VAL A 135 -11.99 -11.86 24.94
N ASP A 136 -11.38 -12.91 24.40
CA ASP A 136 -11.32 -14.21 25.09
C ASP A 136 -10.35 -14.18 26.28
N GLU A 137 -9.20 -13.50 26.15
CA GLU A 137 -8.28 -13.22 27.26
C GLU A 137 -8.97 -12.40 28.37
N ASP A 138 -9.73 -11.38 28.01
CA ASP A 138 -10.52 -10.60 28.98
C ASP A 138 -11.57 -11.47 29.67
N LYS A 139 -12.31 -12.32 28.95
CA LYS A 139 -13.30 -13.23 29.57
C LYS A 139 -12.65 -14.19 30.57
N GLU A 140 -11.48 -14.74 30.24
CA GLU A 140 -10.71 -15.59 31.17
C GLU A 140 -10.24 -14.79 32.40
N SER A 141 -9.78 -13.54 32.20
CA SER A 141 -9.33 -12.68 33.29
C SER A 141 -10.44 -12.19 34.22
N TRP A 142 -11.67 -11.99 33.72
CA TRP A 142 -12.80 -11.49 34.51
C TRP A 142 -13.64 -12.61 35.17
N ASP A 143 -13.32 -13.89 34.95
CA ASP A 143 -13.89 -15.04 35.68
C ASP A 143 -13.31 -15.21 37.10
N LEU A 144 -12.95 -14.10 37.77
CA LEU A 144 -12.59 -14.05 39.19
C LEU A 144 -13.79 -14.23 40.13
N SER A 145 -15.00 -14.40 39.57
CA SER A 145 -16.23 -14.68 40.30
C SER A 145 -16.16 -15.97 41.14
N LYS A 146 -15.23 -16.87 40.82
CA LYS A 146 -14.94 -18.10 41.58
C LYS A 146 -13.95 -17.91 42.73
N ASP A 147 -13.18 -16.82 42.72
CA ASP A 147 -12.12 -16.55 43.71
C ASP A 147 -12.61 -15.69 44.89
N LEU A 148 -13.78 -15.06 44.78
CA LEU A 148 -14.41 -14.28 45.84
C LEU A 148 -15.49 -15.11 46.54
N VAL A 149 -15.07 -15.91 47.53
CA VAL A 149 -16.01 -16.58 48.45
C VAL A 149 -16.53 -15.55 49.44
N TYR A 150 -17.83 -15.27 49.40
CA TYR A 150 -18.49 -14.45 50.41
C TYR A 150 -18.63 -15.25 51.72
N GLU A 151 -17.89 -14.88 52.75
CA GLU A 151 -18.08 -15.39 54.11
C GLU A 151 -19.05 -14.48 54.89
N PRO A 152 -20.26 -14.96 55.24
CA PRO A 152 -21.22 -14.15 55.97
C PRO A 152 -20.72 -13.83 57.39
N VAL A 153 -20.84 -12.57 57.80
CA VAL A 153 -20.52 -12.14 59.17
C VAL A 153 -21.45 -12.82 60.16
N GLN A 154 -20.89 -13.53 61.14
CA GLN A 154 -21.68 -14.18 62.18
C GLN A 154 -22.26 -13.13 63.16
N PRO A 155 -23.55 -13.23 63.51
CA PRO A 155 -24.18 -12.30 64.45
C PRO A 155 -23.60 -12.48 65.86
N VAL A 156 -23.35 -11.35 66.53
CA VAL A 156 -22.81 -11.22 67.90
C VAL A 156 -23.89 -11.55 68.93
#